data_AF-A0A7W5HH82-F1
#
_entry.id   AF-A0A7W5HH82-F1
#
_cell.length_a   1.000
_cell.length_b   1.000
_cell.length_c   1.000
_cell.angle_alpha   90.00
_cell.angle_beta   90.00
_cell.angle_gamma   90.00
#
_symmetry.space_group_name_H-M   'P 1'
#
loop_
_entity.id
_entity.type
_entity.pdbx_description
1 polymer ?
#
loop_
_entity_poly.entity_id
_entity_poly.type
_entity_poly.pdbx_seq_one_letter_code
_entity_poly.pdbx_strand_id
1 'polypeptide(L)'
;MLPATDRESDIRRLAAVLLAALPGKRVKVEVKEYRKDRSSPQCRYLNGVAYKILSDATGYERDDISEYLCIEYFGGKEKRVPGKRTVTVPLRTTTTDENGKRSVLTAREFADYVAFVQRFASKHGVFIPDPGEVS
;
A
#
# COMPACT_ATOMS: atom_id res chain seq x y z
N MET A 1 5.69 -3.54 18.69
CA MET A 1 6.99 -4.06 18.22
C MET A 1 7.96 -3.93 19.39
N LEU A 2 8.63 -5.03 19.79
CA LEU A 2 9.72 -4.91 20.76
C LEU A 2 11.00 -4.56 19.99
N PRO A 3 11.70 -3.48 20.33
CA PRO A 3 12.97 -3.14 19.70
C PRO A 3 14.00 -4.24 19.91
N ALA A 4 14.97 -4.34 18.99
CA ALA A 4 16.02 -5.36 19.08
C ALA A 4 16.99 -5.10 20.25
N THR A 5 17.02 -3.87 20.76
CA THR A 5 17.86 -3.37 21.86
C THR A 5 17.03 -3.38 23.15
N ASP A 6 17.62 -3.85 24.26
CA ASP A 6 17.01 -3.91 25.61
C ASP A 6 15.77 -4.84 25.74
N ARG A 7 15.84 -6.02 25.11
CA ARG A 7 14.77 -7.04 25.15
C ARG A 7 14.39 -7.47 26.56
N GLU A 8 15.33 -7.49 27.49
CA GLU A 8 15.10 -8.03 28.82
C GLU A 8 14.13 -7.15 29.62
N SER A 9 14.32 -5.83 29.56
CA SER A 9 13.42 -4.84 30.18
C SER A 9 12.01 -4.90 29.58
N ASP A 10 11.92 -5.06 28.26
CA ASP A 10 10.65 -5.12 27.56
C ASP A 10 9.87 -6.43 27.78
N ILE A 11 10.57 -7.56 27.90
CA ILE A 11 9.95 -8.84 28.27
C ILE A 11 9.35 -8.76 29.68
N ARG A 12 10.04 -8.12 30.63
CA ARG A 12 9.50 -7.91 31.99
C ARG A 12 8.23 -7.08 31.97
N ARG A 13 8.18 -6.01 31.17
CA ARG A 13 6.96 -5.20 30.97
C ARG A 13 5.82 -6.01 30.35
N LEU A 14 6.13 -6.82 29.33
CA LEU A 14 5.13 -7.69 28.70
C LEU A 14 4.53 -8.69 29.69
N ALA A 15 5.36 -9.31 30.53
CA ALA A 15 4.91 -10.24 31.56
C ALA A 15 3.96 -9.56 32.56
N ALA A 16 4.28 -8.34 33.00
CA ALA A 16 3.42 -7.56 33.89
C ALA A 16 2.04 -7.27 33.26
N VAL A 17 2.01 -6.93 31.97
CA VAL A 17 0.77 -6.70 31.22
C VAL A 17 -0.05 -7.99 31.09
N LEU A 18 0.58 -9.11 30.75
CA LEU A 18 -0.12 -10.40 30.61
C LEU A 18 -0.72 -10.88 31.93
N LEU A 19 -0.03 -10.67 33.05
CA LEU A 19 -0.52 -10.97 34.39
C LEU A 19 -1.70 -10.09 34.79
N ALA A 20 -1.67 -8.79 34.44
CA ALA A 20 -2.72 -7.84 34.78
C ALA A 20 -3.97 -7.99 33.90
N ALA A 21 -3.81 -8.28 32.61
CA ALA A 21 -4.91 -8.22 31.64
C ALA A 21 -5.88 -9.41 31.72
N LEU A 22 -5.45 -10.59 32.17
CA LEU A 22 -6.24 -11.83 32.10
C LEU A 22 -6.07 -12.74 33.34
N PRO A 23 -6.37 -12.26 34.57
CA PRO A 23 -6.26 -13.08 35.76
C PRO A 23 -7.25 -14.26 35.71
N GLY A 24 -6.75 -15.47 35.97
CA GLY A 24 -7.56 -16.70 36.06
C GLY A 24 -8.03 -17.29 34.73
N LYS A 25 -7.64 -16.72 33.58
CA LYS A 25 -7.99 -17.26 32.24
C LYS A 25 -6.80 -17.98 31.61
N ARG A 26 -7.07 -19.04 30.85
CA ARG A 26 -6.05 -19.68 30.01
C ARG A 26 -5.74 -18.76 28.83
N VAL A 27 -4.48 -18.35 28.70
CA VAL A 27 -4.03 -17.43 27.65
C VAL A 27 -3.17 -18.19 26.66
N LYS A 28 -3.46 -18.04 25.37
CA LYS A 28 -2.58 -18.49 24.29
C LYS A 28 -1.72 -17.31 23.85
N VAL A 29 -0.40 -17.44 23.95
CA VAL A 29 0.56 -16.41 23.53
C VAL A 29 1.30 -16.90 22.29
N GLU A 30 1.29 -16.10 21.23
CA GLU A 30 2.01 -16.39 19.99
C GLU A 30 3.02 -15.28 19.71
N VAL A 31 4.31 -15.62 19.67
CA VAL A 31 5.40 -14.67 19.39
C VAL A 31 5.85 -14.89 17.95
N LYS A 32 5.83 -13.84 17.15
CA LYS A 32 6.29 -13.85 15.75
C LYS A 32 7.45 -12.89 15.57
N GLU A 33 8.40 -13.27 14.74
CA GLU A 33 9.42 -12.35 14.25
C GLU A 33 8.72 -11.16 13.58
N TYR A 34 9.04 -9.95 14.04
CA TYR A 34 8.54 -8.76 13.36
C TYR A 34 9.23 -8.64 12.01
N ARG A 35 8.48 -8.95 10.95
CA ARG A 35 8.83 -8.58 9.58
C ARG A 35 7.96 -7.40 9.21
N LYS A 36 8.59 -6.35 8.66
CA LYS A 36 7.84 -5.26 8.04
C LYS A 36 6.94 -5.90 6.98
N ASP A 37 5.62 -5.71 7.09
CA ASP A 37 4.66 -6.23 6.11
C ASP A 37 5.17 -5.93 4.70
N ARG A 38 5.12 -6.92 3.80
CA ARG A 38 5.61 -6.74 2.42
C ARG A 38 4.87 -5.63 1.67
N SER A 39 3.66 -5.28 2.13
CA SER A 39 2.80 -4.22 1.59
C SER A 39 2.37 -3.29 2.72
N SER A 40 2.63 -1.99 2.59
CA SER A 40 2.19 -0.98 3.56
C SER A 40 0.65 -0.86 3.54
N PRO A 41 0.01 -0.44 4.64
CA PRO A 41 -1.44 -0.14 4.65
C PRO A 41 -1.89 0.75 3.49
N GLN A 42 -1.04 1.71 3.12
CA GLN A 42 -1.15 2.55 1.94
C GLN A 42 -1.33 1.75 0.64
N CYS A 43 -0.44 0.78 0.37
CA CYS A 43 -0.57 -0.07 -0.82
C CYS A 43 -1.82 -0.94 -0.79
N ARG A 44 -2.27 -1.39 0.40
CA ARG A 44 -3.53 -2.14 0.54
C ARG A 44 -4.74 -1.28 0.18
N TYR A 45 -4.77 -0.02 0.61
CA TYR A 45 -5.83 0.92 0.26
C TYR A 45 -5.91 1.15 -1.26
N LEU A 46 -4.80 1.49 -1.93
CA LEU A 46 -4.83 1.73 -3.37
C LEU A 46 -5.29 0.50 -4.15
N ASN A 47 -4.70 -0.65 -3.88
CA ASN A 47 -4.97 -1.86 -4.67
C ASN A 47 -6.32 -2.49 -4.30
N GLY A 48 -6.66 -2.53 -3.02
CA GLY A 48 -7.84 -3.23 -2.50
C GLY A 48 -9.12 -2.40 -2.52
N VAL A 49 -9.00 -1.07 -2.53
CA VAL A 49 -10.15 -0.16 -2.46
C VAL A 49 -10.20 0.73 -3.69
N ALA A 50 -9.23 1.64 -3.86
CA ALA A 50 -9.32 2.68 -4.89
C ALA A 50 -9.37 2.12 -6.31
N TYR A 51 -8.40 1.26 -6.67
CA TYR A 51 -8.35 0.66 -8.01
C TYR A 51 -9.47 -0.36 -8.22
N LYS A 52 -9.92 -1.04 -7.16
CA LYS A 52 -11.03 -1.97 -7.26
C LYS A 52 -12.33 -1.24 -7.58
N ILE A 53 -12.64 -0.14 -6.88
CA ILE A 53 -13.82 0.68 -7.15
C ILE A 53 -13.79 1.21 -8.60
N LEU A 54 -12.63 1.68 -9.07
CA LEU A 54 -12.49 2.13 -10.46
C LEU A 54 -12.64 0.97 -11.46
N SER A 55 -12.11 -0.20 -11.14
CA SER A 55 -12.24 -1.42 -11.95
C SER A 55 -13.71 -1.81 -12.11
N ASP A 56 -14.43 -1.89 -10.99
CA ASP A 56 -15.86 -2.21 -10.95
C ASP A 56 -16.69 -1.16 -11.72
N ALA A 57 -16.31 0.12 -11.68
CA ALA A 57 -17.03 1.20 -12.35
C ALA A 57 -16.74 1.32 -13.85
N THR A 58 -15.53 0.97 -14.29
CA THR A 58 -15.08 1.18 -15.68
C THR A 58 -15.05 -0.10 -16.52
N GLY A 59 -15.04 -1.27 -15.87
CA GLY A 59 -14.90 -2.57 -16.52
C GLY A 59 -13.46 -2.92 -16.94
N TYR A 60 -12.48 -2.08 -16.59
CA TYR A 60 -11.06 -2.37 -16.81
C TYR A 60 -10.46 -3.16 -15.66
N GLU A 61 -9.41 -3.93 -15.95
CA GLU A 61 -8.69 -4.66 -14.93
C GLU A 61 -7.95 -3.72 -13.97
N ARG A 62 -7.82 -4.17 -12.72
CA ARG A 62 -7.15 -3.42 -11.65
C ARG A 62 -5.73 -3.01 -12.03
N ASP A 63 -4.98 -3.91 -12.67
CA ASP A 63 -3.60 -3.65 -13.10
C ASP A 63 -3.54 -2.62 -14.23
N ASP A 64 -4.48 -2.63 -15.18
CA ASP A 64 -4.55 -1.64 -16.26
C ASP A 64 -4.84 -0.24 -15.69
N ILE A 65 -5.74 -0.14 -14.71
CA ILE A 65 -6.04 1.11 -14.00
C ILE A 65 -4.81 1.62 -13.25
N SER A 66 -4.13 0.73 -12.53
CA SER A 66 -2.90 1.08 -11.81
C SER A 66 -1.84 1.59 -12.78
N GLU A 67 -1.67 0.94 -13.93
CA GLU A 67 -0.69 1.33 -14.93
C GLU A 67 -1.03 2.69 -15.53
N TYR A 68 -2.29 2.87 -15.95
CA TYR A 68 -2.78 4.12 -16.51
C TYR A 68 -2.62 5.29 -15.54
N LEU A 69 -3.06 5.14 -14.28
CA LEU A 69 -2.95 6.20 -13.27
C LEU A 69 -1.49 6.52 -12.91
N CYS A 70 -0.58 5.54 -12.97
CA CYS A 70 0.84 5.81 -12.80
C CYS A 70 1.43 6.56 -13.99
N ILE A 71 1.01 6.25 -15.23
CA ILE A 71 1.43 7.00 -16.43
C ILE A 71 0.93 8.45 -16.34
N GLU A 72 -0.33 8.67 -15.99
CA GLU A 72 -0.92 10.01 -15.90
C GLU A 72 -0.27 10.86 -14.81
N TYR A 73 0.07 10.27 -13.65
CA TYR A 73 0.63 11.03 -12.53
C TYR A 73 2.16 11.18 -12.60
N PHE A 74 2.89 10.12 -12.95
CA PHE A 74 4.35 10.10 -12.94
C PHE A 74 5.00 10.26 -14.31
N GLY A 75 4.20 10.25 -15.38
CA GLY A 75 4.69 10.20 -16.75
C GLY A 75 4.91 8.76 -17.24
N GLY A 76 4.95 8.61 -18.56
CA GLY A 76 5.21 7.35 -19.24
C GLY A 76 6.59 7.33 -19.90
N LYS A 77 7.14 6.13 -20.09
CA LYS A 77 8.31 5.87 -20.93
C LYS A 77 7.98 4.82 -21.97
N GLU A 78 8.62 4.95 -23.13
CA GLU A 78 8.47 3.97 -24.21
C GLU A 78 9.28 2.70 -23.90
N LYS A 79 8.61 1.55 -23.98
CA LYS A 79 9.24 0.23 -23.86
C LYS A 79 9.05 -0.54 -25.14
N ARG A 80 10.15 -1.03 -25.71
CA ARG A 80 10.12 -1.96 -26.85
C ARG A 80 9.63 -3.32 -26.36
N VAL A 81 8.60 -3.84 -27.01
CA VAL A 81 8.07 -5.18 -26.78
C VAL A 81 8.31 -6.06 -28.02
N PRO A 82 8.24 -7.40 -27.88
CA PRO A 82 8.40 -8.30 -29.01
C PRO A 82 7.53 -7.91 -30.21
N GLY A 83 8.12 -8.02 -31.41
CA GLY A 83 7.42 -7.68 -32.66
C GLY A 83 7.53 -6.22 -33.12
N LYS A 84 8.62 -5.51 -32.75
CA LYS A 84 8.89 -4.09 -33.14
C LYS A 84 7.80 -3.10 -32.70
N ARG A 85 6.98 -3.46 -31.72
CA ARG A 85 5.96 -2.57 -31.15
C ARG A 85 6.57 -1.81 -29.98
N THR A 86 6.08 -0.59 -29.79
CA THR A 86 6.39 0.24 -28.63
C THR A 86 5.13 0.36 -27.80
N VAL A 87 5.25 0.17 -26.49
CA VAL A 87 4.17 0.43 -25.53
C VAL A 87 4.63 1.46 -24.53
N THR A 88 3.71 2.31 -24.09
CA THR A 88 3.97 3.27 -23.01
C THR A 88 3.78 2.54 -21.69
N VAL A 89 4.81 2.54 -20.85
CA VAL A 89 4.76 2.01 -19.49
C VAL A 89 5.01 3.13 -18.49
N PRO A 90 4.62 3.01 -17.22
CA PRO A 90 4.89 4.04 -16.21
C PRO A 90 6.39 4.31 -16.10
N LEU A 91 6.75 5.58 -15.99
CA LEU A 91 8.12 6.00 -15.69
C LEU A 91 8.56 5.37 -14.36
N ARG A 92 7.70 5.48 -13.35
CA ARG A 92 7.79 4.88 -12.01
C ARG A 92 6.43 4.38 -11.53
N THR A 93 6.41 3.60 -10.46
CA THR A 93 5.20 3.20 -9.73
C THR A 93 5.25 3.68 -8.28
N THR A 94 4.24 3.33 -7.47
CA THR A 94 4.23 3.64 -6.04
C THR A 94 5.33 2.92 -5.24
N THR A 95 5.93 1.88 -5.81
CA THR A 95 6.95 1.03 -5.15
C THR A 95 8.27 0.92 -5.90
N THR A 96 8.36 1.45 -7.12
CA THR A 96 9.51 1.31 -8.01
C THR A 96 9.84 2.66 -8.63
N ASP A 97 11.11 3.05 -8.66
CA ASP A 97 11.58 4.30 -9.26
C ASP A 97 11.78 4.20 -10.79
N GLU A 98 12.26 5.29 -11.38
CA GLU A 98 12.49 5.44 -12.83
C GLU A 98 13.53 4.45 -13.39
N ASN A 99 14.47 4.06 -12.53
CA ASN A 99 15.55 3.12 -12.82
C ASN A 99 15.15 1.66 -12.58
N GLY A 100 13.90 1.40 -12.17
CA GLY A 100 13.41 0.05 -11.88
C GLY A 100 13.82 -0.47 -10.51
N LYS A 101 14.39 0.36 -9.63
CA LYS A 101 14.77 -0.03 -8.28
C LYS A 101 13.59 0.19 -7.32
N ARG A 102 13.49 -0.66 -6.29
CA ARG A 102 12.45 -0.52 -5.26
C ARG A 102 12.61 0.83 -4.54
N SER A 103 11.61 1.69 -4.69
CA SER A 103 11.49 2.99 -4.05
C SER A 103 10.03 3.23 -3.70
N VAL A 104 9.71 3.11 -2.41
CA VAL A 104 8.33 3.29 -1.92
C VAL A 104 8.11 4.77 -1.65
N LEU A 105 6.98 5.30 -2.11
CA LEU A 105 6.57 6.68 -1.83
C LEU A 105 6.61 6.98 -0.33
N THR A 106 7.07 8.18 0.02
CA THR A 106 6.91 8.72 1.36
C THR A 106 5.42 8.92 1.68
N ALA A 107 5.08 9.08 2.97
CA ALA A 107 3.69 9.28 3.37
C ALA A 107 3.05 10.52 2.71
N ARG A 108 3.84 11.58 2.48
CA ARG A 108 3.40 12.79 1.81
C ARG A 108 3.13 12.54 0.32
N GLU A 109 4.11 12.00 -0.42
CA GLU A 109 3.94 11.71 -1.84
C GLU A 109 2.80 10.71 -2.08
N PHE A 110 2.60 9.78 -1.15
CA PHE A 110 1.49 8.84 -1.19
C PHE A 110 0.13 9.53 -1.02
N ALA A 111 0.01 10.46 -0.07
CA ALA A 111 -1.21 11.23 0.12
C ALA A 111 -1.52 12.10 -1.11
N ASP A 112 -0.50 12.72 -1.71
CA ASP A 112 -0.63 13.50 -2.94
C ASP A 112 -1.14 12.64 -4.11
N TYR A 113 -0.60 11.43 -4.24
CA TYR A 113 -1.04 10.46 -5.24
C TYR A 113 -2.48 9.97 -5.00
N VAL A 114 -2.85 9.64 -3.76
CA VAL A 114 -4.23 9.25 -3.43
C VAL A 114 -5.22 10.37 -3.77
N ALA A 115 -4.89 11.61 -3.41
CA ALA A 115 -5.73 12.77 -3.74
C ALA A 115 -5.88 12.94 -5.26
N PHE A 116 -4.84 12.65 -6.05
CA PHE A 116 -4.94 12.60 -7.50
C PHE A 116 -5.92 11.51 -7.97
N VAL A 117 -5.81 10.28 -7.45
CA VAL A 117 -6.69 9.16 -7.82
C VAL A 117 -8.16 9.47 -7.46
N GLN A 118 -8.42 10.04 -6.28
CA GLN A 118 -9.76 10.47 -5.87
C GLN A 118 -10.33 11.56 -6.77
N ARG A 119 -9.52 12.57 -7.16
CA ARG A 119 -9.93 13.60 -8.12
C ARG A 119 -10.22 13.00 -9.50
N PHE A 120 -9.41 12.06 -9.95
CA PHE A 120 -9.64 11.35 -11.21
C PHE A 120 -10.98 10.60 -11.16
N ALA A 121 -11.19 9.78 -10.12
CA ALA A 121 -12.43 9.04 -9.92
C ALA A 121 -13.65 9.97 -9.89
N SER A 122 -13.57 11.08 -9.15
CA SER A 122 -14.64 12.06 -9.04
C SER A 122 -15.01 12.68 -10.40
N LYS A 123 -14.02 12.95 -11.27
CA LYS A 123 -14.27 13.43 -12.64
C LYS A 123 -15.01 12.41 -13.50
N HIS A 124 -14.85 11.13 -13.21
CA HIS A 124 -15.55 10.02 -13.86
C HIS A 124 -16.86 9.62 -13.14
N GLY A 125 -17.30 10.40 -12.15
CA GLY A 125 -18.54 10.13 -11.40
C GLY A 125 -18.42 9.00 -10.37
N VAL A 126 -17.19 8.62 -10.01
CA VAL A 126 -16.90 7.52 -9.07
C VAL A 126 -16.39 8.09 -7.75
N PHE A 127 -17.01 7.68 -6.65
CA PHE A 127 -16.57 8.06 -5.30
C PHE A 127 -15.58 7.03 -4.75
N ILE A 128 -14.42 7.49 -4.29
CA ILE A 128 -13.42 6.66 -3.59
C ILE A 128 -13.31 7.19 -2.15
N PRO A 129 -13.59 6.35 -1.13
CA PRO A 129 -13.55 6.77 0.28
C PRO A 129 -12.12 7.05 0.73
N ASP A 130 -11.95 7.81 1.79
CA ASP A 130 -10.61 8.10 2.31
C ASP A 130 -9.97 6.88 2.99
N PRO A 131 -8.62 6.78 3.04
CA PRO A 131 -7.92 5.67 3.67
C PRO A 131 -8.28 5.45 5.14
N GLY A 132 -8.79 6.48 5.84
CA GLY A 132 -9.20 6.42 7.24
C GLY A 132 -10.64 5.95 7.47
N GLU A 133 -11.46 5.86 6.43
CA GLU A 133 -12.87 5.43 6.53
C GLU A 133 -13.04 3.91 6.31
N VAL A 134 -12.00 3.26 5.79
CA VAL A 134 -11.95 1.81 5.47
C VAL A 134 -10.92 1.11 6.36
N SER A 135 -11.23 0.98 7.66
CA SER A 135 -10.41 0.20 8.62
C SER A 135 -10.88 -1.23 8.81
#